data_AF-A0A0Q2KKE6-F1
#
_entry.id   AF-A0A0Q2KKE6-F1
#
_cell.length_a   1.000
_cell.length_b   1.000
_cell.length_c   1.000
_cell.angle_alpha   90.00
_cell.angle_beta   90.00
_cell.angle_gamma   90.00
#
_symmetry.space_group_name_H-M   'P 1'
#
loop_
_entity.id
_entity.type
_entity.pdbx_description
1 polymer ?
#
loop_
_entity_poly.entity_id
_entity_poly.type
_entity_poly.pdbx_seq_one_letter_code
_entity_poly.pdbx_strand_id
1 'polypeptide(L)'
;MNRFQTFSLAMEGKVNIELLAAYKDKIETLSDETLFRFWYLELKNPIIGLILGVVPAFILSGLTFDRFYKGDMGLGFAKMAMWAFIFIGLLIAGFFDSSSMLVVWIFNIVALFIWNILDFFLVWQGIKNDNLAKIIQFLEQDNENFISNKQ
;
A
#
# COMPACT_ATOMS: atom_id res chain seq x y z
N MET A 1 4.83 3.40 30.61
CA MET A 1 4.20 3.47 29.28
C MET A 1 2.95 2.61 29.34
N ASN A 2 1.77 3.15 29.02
CA ASN A 2 0.55 2.32 28.99
C ASN A 2 0.55 1.43 27.73
N ARG A 3 -0.33 0.42 27.69
CA ARG A 3 -0.39 -0.55 26.58
C ARG A 3 -0.59 0.14 25.23
N PHE A 4 -1.47 1.14 25.19
CA PHE A 4 -1.72 1.91 23.97
C PHE A 4 -0.47 2.62 23.44
N GLN A 5 0.32 3.28 24.30
CA GLN A 5 1.58 3.94 23.89
C GLN A 5 2.58 2.95 23.31
N THR A 6 2.72 1.76 23.92
CA THR A 6 3.58 0.69 23.39
C THR A 6 3.11 0.22 22.02
N PHE A 7 1.80 0.08 21.83
CA PHE A 7 1.21 -0.24 20.53
C PHE A 7 1.46 0.85 19.50
N SER A 8 1.24 2.12 19.85
CA SER A 8 1.43 3.24 18.94
C SER A 8 2.88 3.32 18.44
N LEU A 9 3.86 3.09 19.31
CA LEU A 9 5.28 3.04 18.95
C LEU A 9 5.59 1.85 18.03
N ALA A 10 5.08 0.65 18.34
CA ALA A 10 5.37 -0.54 17.53
C ALA A 10 4.70 -0.49 16.14
N MET A 11 3.59 0.24 16.02
CA MET A 11 2.84 0.41 14.77
C MET A 11 3.15 1.72 14.04
N GLU A 12 4.07 2.51 14.59
CA GLU A 12 4.52 3.75 13.99
C GLU A 12 5.03 3.50 12.56
N GLY A 13 4.56 4.31 11.62
CA GLY A 13 4.88 4.17 10.20
C GLY A 13 4.14 3.04 9.47
N LYS A 14 3.52 2.07 10.16
CA LYS A 14 2.77 0.96 9.54
C LYS A 14 1.27 1.21 9.43
N VAL A 15 0.70 2.02 10.32
CA VAL A 15 -0.74 2.32 10.36
C VAL A 15 -0.99 3.82 10.55
N ASN A 16 -2.24 4.24 10.41
CA ASN A 16 -2.67 5.57 10.82
C ASN A 16 -3.00 5.58 12.32
N ILE A 17 -2.10 6.17 13.12
CA ILE A 17 -2.21 6.20 14.59
C ILE A 17 -3.38 7.06 15.06
N GLU A 18 -3.72 8.11 14.32
CA GLU A 18 -4.85 8.99 14.65
C GLU A 18 -6.17 8.21 14.61
N LEU A 19 -6.36 7.40 13.57
CA LEU A 19 -7.53 6.54 13.44
C LEU A 19 -7.50 5.36 14.44
N LEU A 20 -6.32 4.84 14.76
CA LEU A 20 -6.16 3.79 15.78
C LEU A 20 -6.53 4.28 17.18
N ALA A 21 -6.36 5.58 17.47
CA ALA A 21 -6.66 6.15 18.79
C ALA A 21 -8.13 6.00 19.19
N ALA A 22 -9.06 5.90 18.22
CA ALA A 22 -10.47 5.61 18.49
C ALA A 22 -10.69 4.23 19.14
N TYR A 23 -9.72 3.31 19.03
CA TYR A 23 -9.77 1.95 19.58
C TYR A 23 -8.91 1.78 20.84
N LYS A 24 -8.43 2.89 21.43
CA LYS A 24 -7.55 2.88 22.61
C LYS A 24 -8.07 2.01 23.74
N ASP A 25 -9.32 2.20 24.15
CA ASP A 25 -9.88 1.50 25.31
C ASP A 25 -9.92 -0.01 25.08
N LYS A 26 -10.28 -0.45 23.86
CA LYS A 26 -10.26 -1.87 23.46
C LYS A 26 -8.85 -2.45 23.56
N ILE A 27 -7.84 -1.71 23.11
CA ILE A 27 -6.43 -2.13 23.17
C ILE A 27 -5.96 -2.24 24.62
N GLU A 28 -6.37 -1.32 25.50
CA GLU A 28 -5.99 -1.37 26.92
C GLU A 28 -6.61 -2.57 27.65
N THR A 29 -7.83 -2.98 27.27
CA THR A 29 -8.54 -4.12 27.87
C THR A 29 -8.17 -5.50 27.32
N LEU A 30 -7.29 -5.59 26.31
CA LEU A 30 -6.90 -6.87 25.73
C LEU A 30 -6.29 -7.82 26.78
N SER A 31 -6.66 -9.10 26.70
CA SER A 31 -5.98 -10.16 27.47
C SER A 31 -4.56 -10.37 26.95
N ASP A 32 -3.66 -10.88 27.80
CA ASP A 32 -2.27 -11.15 27.37
C ASP A 32 -2.20 -12.22 26.27
N GLU A 33 -3.13 -13.18 26.26
CA GLU A 33 -3.27 -14.18 25.19
C GLU A 33 -3.69 -13.55 23.87
N THR A 34 -4.71 -12.67 23.88
CA THR A 34 -5.11 -11.95 22.67
C THR A 34 -4.01 -11.02 22.18
N LEU A 35 -3.29 -10.37 23.10
CA LEU A 35 -2.16 -9.52 22.78
C LEU A 35 -1.02 -10.31 22.11
N PHE A 36 -0.77 -11.55 22.55
CA PHE A 36 0.14 -12.45 21.83
C PHE A 36 -0.33 -12.69 20.40
N ARG A 37 -1.60 -13.06 20.18
CA ARG A 37 -2.16 -13.26 18.81
C ARG A 37 -2.07 -12.01 17.94
N PHE A 38 -2.26 -10.84 18.54
CA PHE A 38 -2.14 -9.56 17.84
C PHE A 38 -0.74 -9.35 17.24
N TRP A 39 0.33 -9.67 17.98
CA TRP A 39 1.70 -9.51 17.47
C TRP A 39 2.03 -10.42 16.28
N TYR A 40 1.25 -11.48 16.08
CA TYR A 40 1.35 -12.36 14.91
C TYR A 40 0.56 -11.86 13.70
N LEU A 41 -0.16 -10.74 13.79
CA LEU A 41 -0.84 -10.15 12.64
C LEU A 41 0.17 -9.75 11.58
N GLU A 42 -0.02 -10.28 10.38
CA GLU A 42 0.81 -9.95 9.21
C GLU A 42 0.44 -8.57 8.66
N LEU A 43 1.09 -7.54 9.20
CA LEU A 43 0.99 -6.17 8.73
C LEU A 43 2.07 -5.89 7.70
N LYS A 44 1.65 -5.38 6.54
CA LYS A 44 2.57 -5.00 5.45
C LYS A 44 3.35 -3.74 5.84
N ASN A 45 4.57 -3.58 5.34
CA ASN A 45 5.35 -2.38 5.60
C ASN A 45 5.15 -1.37 4.45
N PRO A 46 4.59 -0.17 4.70
CA PRO A 46 4.41 0.86 3.67
C PRO A 46 5.72 1.29 2.99
N ILE A 47 6.85 1.24 3.69
CA ILE A 47 8.18 1.56 3.14
C ILE A 47 8.61 0.49 2.13
N ILE A 48 8.34 -0.79 2.40
CA ILE A 48 8.63 -1.87 1.43
C ILE A 48 7.79 -1.65 0.16
N GLY A 49 6.52 -1.27 0.32
CA GLY A 49 5.67 -0.88 -0.81
C GLY A 49 6.26 0.26 -1.64
N LEU A 50 6.78 1.31 -0.99
CA LEU A 50 7.46 2.42 -1.68
C LEU A 50 8.74 1.98 -2.39
N ILE A 51 9.57 1.16 -1.75
CA ILE A 51 10.82 0.65 -2.35
C ILE A 51 10.49 -0.16 -3.62
N LEU A 52 9.48 -1.02 -3.56
CA LEU A 52 8.99 -1.81 -4.70
C LEU A 52 8.30 -0.96 -5.78
N GLY A 53 7.94 0.27 -5.48
CA GLY A 53 7.48 1.25 -6.46
C GLY A 53 8.65 1.96 -7.13
N VAL A 54 9.42 2.69 -6.32
CA VAL A 54 10.44 3.66 -6.76
C VAL A 54 11.66 2.99 -7.40
N VAL A 55 12.19 1.93 -6.79
CA VAL A 55 13.43 1.29 -7.28
C VAL A 55 13.19 0.63 -8.65
N PRO A 56 12.14 -0.19 -8.83
CA PRO A 56 11.81 -0.72 -10.16
C PRO A 56 11.45 0.37 -11.16
N ALA A 57 10.76 1.45 -10.76
CA ALA A 57 10.46 2.55 -11.69
C ALA A 57 11.72 3.15 -12.31
N PHE A 58 12.81 3.26 -11.55
CA PHE A 58 14.07 3.81 -12.04
C PHE A 58 14.86 2.81 -12.91
N ILE A 59 14.87 1.53 -12.54
CA ILE A 59 15.66 0.48 -13.22
C ILE A 59 14.95 -0.05 -14.47
N LEU A 60 13.61 -0.15 -14.43
CA LEU A 60 12.77 -0.75 -15.45
C LEU A 60 11.94 0.30 -16.21
N SER A 61 12.46 1.52 -16.32
CA SER A 61 11.87 2.60 -17.13
C SER A 61 10.39 2.85 -16.85
N GLY A 62 10.00 2.85 -15.57
CA GLY A 62 8.64 3.18 -15.11
C GLY A 62 7.79 2.01 -14.65
N LEU A 63 8.20 0.75 -14.87
CA LEU A 63 7.49 -0.42 -14.34
C LEU A 63 7.62 -0.51 -12.81
N THR A 64 6.52 -0.81 -12.12
CA THR A 64 6.47 -0.78 -10.64
C THR A 64 5.74 -1.99 -10.06
N PHE A 65 6.13 -2.41 -8.84
CA PHE A 65 5.54 -3.57 -8.15
C PHE A 65 4.82 -3.24 -6.84
N ASP A 66 4.70 -1.96 -6.51
CA ASP A 66 4.05 -1.44 -5.29
C ASP A 66 2.59 -1.92 -5.13
N ARG A 67 1.81 -1.95 -6.21
CA ARG A 67 0.42 -2.42 -6.21
C ARG A 67 0.30 -3.93 -5.97
N PHE A 68 1.20 -4.73 -6.54
CA PHE A 68 1.26 -6.17 -6.26
C PHE A 68 1.61 -6.44 -4.80
N TYR A 69 2.55 -5.69 -4.25
CA TYR A 69 2.87 -5.78 -2.82
C TYR A 69 1.69 -5.41 -1.95
N LYS A 70 0.97 -4.32 -2.26
CA LYS A 70 -0.27 -3.96 -1.55
C LYS A 70 -1.33 -5.08 -1.64
N GLY A 71 -1.42 -5.76 -2.78
CA GLY A 71 -2.41 -6.80 -3.09
C GLY A 71 -3.49 -6.34 -4.06
N ASP A 72 -3.35 -5.14 -4.62
CA ASP A 72 -4.24 -4.53 -5.59
C ASP A 72 -3.80 -4.91 -7.01
N MET A 73 -4.04 -6.18 -7.36
CA MET A 73 -3.54 -6.76 -8.61
C MET A 73 -4.12 -6.10 -9.86
N GLY A 74 -5.39 -5.69 -9.81
CA GLY A 74 -6.08 -5.07 -10.96
C GLY A 74 -5.40 -3.78 -11.41
N LEU A 75 -5.19 -2.83 -10.48
CA LEU A 75 -4.46 -1.60 -10.76
C LEU A 75 -2.98 -1.85 -11.09
N GLY A 76 -2.37 -2.89 -10.50
CA GLY A 76 -1.02 -3.33 -10.86
C GLY A 76 -0.89 -3.75 -12.33
N PHE A 77 -1.80 -4.59 -12.82
CA PHE A 77 -1.83 -5.00 -14.22
C PHE A 77 -2.15 -3.83 -15.16
N ALA A 78 -3.08 -2.95 -14.79
CA ALA A 78 -3.41 -1.76 -15.57
C ALA A 78 -2.17 -0.86 -15.76
N LYS A 79 -1.40 -0.61 -14.70
CA LYS A 79 -0.13 0.14 -14.78
C LYS A 79 0.85 -0.49 -15.75
N MET A 80 1.12 -1.80 -15.63
CA MET A 80 2.06 -2.49 -16.51
C MET A 80 1.60 -2.45 -17.97
N ALA A 81 0.31 -2.62 -18.23
CA ALA A 81 -0.26 -2.53 -19.57
C ALA A 81 -0.11 -1.12 -20.17
N MET A 82 -0.31 -0.07 -19.38
CA MET A 82 -0.09 1.30 -19.83
C MET A 82 1.38 1.54 -20.21
N TRP A 83 2.32 1.10 -19.37
CA TRP A 83 3.75 1.19 -19.70
C TRP A 83 4.10 0.43 -20.98
N ALA A 84 3.61 -0.81 -21.13
CA ALA A 84 3.81 -1.61 -22.33
C ALA A 84 3.25 -0.91 -23.59
N PHE A 85 2.06 -0.31 -23.49
CA PHE A 85 1.45 0.46 -24.58
C PHE A 85 2.33 1.65 -25.01
N ILE A 86 2.88 2.40 -24.05
CA ILE A 86 3.81 3.51 -24.35
C ILE A 86 5.07 3.00 -25.06
N PHE A 87 5.67 1.90 -24.60
CA PHE A 87 6.86 1.34 -25.23
C PHE A 87 6.60 0.88 -26.67
N ILE A 88 5.48 0.19 -26.91
CA ILE A 88 5.08 -0.22 -28.26
C ILE A 88 4.90 1.02 -29.15
N GLY A 89 4.26 2.06 -28.63
CA GLY A 89 4.10 3.34 -29.30
C GLY A 89 5.42 3.98 -29.73
N LEU A 90 6.41 4.04 -28.83
CA LEU A 90 7.75 4.55 -29.10
C LEU A 90 8.48 3.74 -30.17
N LEU A 91 8.39 2.40 -30.10
CA LEU A 91 9.01 1.52 -31.10
C LEU A 91 8.43 1.75 -32.49
N ILE A 92 7.11 1.88 -32.59
CA ILE A 92 6.41 2.19 -33.84
C ILE A 92 6.85 3.57 -34.35
N ALA A 93 6.87 4.59 -33.50
CA ALA A 93 7.28 5.94 -33.90
C ALA A 93 8.72 5.99 -34.44
N GLY A 94 9.64 5.25 -33.81
CA GLY A 94 11.02 5.11 -34.28
C GLY A 94 11.12 4.33 -35.60
N PHE A 95 10.32 3.27 -35.78
CA PHE A 95 10.30 2.49 -37.03
C PHE A 95 9.83 3.30 -38.23
N PHE A 96 8.85 4.19 -38.04
CA PHE A 96 8.33 5.08 -39.09
C PHE A 96 9.09 6.40 -39.23
N ASP A 97 10.19 6.59 -38.47
CA ASP A 97 10.98 7.83 -38.40
C ASP A 97 10.11 9.11 -38.24
N SER A 98 9.02 8.97 -37.48
CA SER A 98 8.01 10.00 -37.36
C SER A 98 8.26 10.86 -36.13
N SER A 99 8.91 12.00 -36.36
CA SER A 99 9.23 12.97 -35.29
C SER A 99 7.97 13.44 -34.53
N SER A 100 6.84 13.62 -35.22
CA SER A 100 5.58 14.02 -34.57
C SER A 100 5.04 12.94 -33.65
N MET A 101 5.13 11.67 -34.04
CA MET A 101 4.72 10.54 -33.19
C MET A 101 5.63 10.41 -31.98
N LEU A 102 6.95 10.57 -32.13
CA LEU A 102 7.90 10.54 -31.02
C LEU A 102 7.55 11.59 -29.95
N VAL A 103 7.24 12.82 -30.37
CA VAL A 103 6.83 13.90 -29.46
C VAL A 103 5.58 13.51 -28.66
N VAL A 104 4.56 12.93 -29.32
CA VAL A 104 3.33 12.48 -28.64
C VAL A 104 3.63 11.44 -27.56
N TRP A 105 4.47 10.46 -27.84
CA TRP A 105 4.81 9.42 -26.86
C TRP A 105 5.65 9.96 -25.70
N ILE A 106 6.56 10.90 -25.94
CA ILE A 106 7.33 11.57 -24.88
C ILE A 106 6.39 12.30 -23.91
N PHE A 107 5.38 13.02 -24.41
CA PHE A 107 4.38 13.67 -23.54
C PHE A 107 3.60 12.66 -22.70
N ASN A 108 3.25 11.50 -23.27
CA ASN A 108 2.57 10.44 -22.52
C ASN A 108 3.46 9.81 -21.45
N ILE A 109 4.76 9.64 -21.69
CA ILE A 109 5.74 9.18 -20.67
C ILE A 109 5.73 10.13 -19.48
N VAL A 110 5.81 11.44 -19.73
CA VAL A 110 5.80 12.46 -18.66
C VAL A 110 4.50 12.39 -17.85
N ALA A 111 3.36 12.32 -18.52
CA ALA A 111 2.06 12.18 -17.85
C ALA A 111 1.99 10.89 -16.99
N LEU A 112 2.51 9.78 -17.51
CA LEU A 112 2.50 8.50 -16.82
C LEU A 112 3.45 8.49 -15.61
N PHE A 113 4.60 9.17 -15.69
CA PHE A 113 5.49 9.38 -14.55
C PHE A 113 4.84 10.21 -13.45
N ILE A 114 4.15 11.30 -13.80
CA ILE A 114 3.41 12.13 -12.83
C ILE A 114 2.36 11.27 -12.12
N TRP A 115 1.60 10.47 -12.88
CA TRP A 115 0.62 9.56 -12.29
C TRP A 115 1.28 8.51 -11.38
N ASN A 116 2.41 7.91 -11.78
CA ASN A 116 3.14 6.95 -10.94
C ASN A 116 3.58 7.56 -9.60
N ILE A 117 4.05 8.81 -9.60
CA ILE A 117 4.45 9.51 -8.37
C ILE A 117 3.24 9.69 -7.44
N LEU A 118 2.12 10.16 -7.97
CA LEU A 118 0.87 10.28 -7.20
C LEU A 118 0.42 8.92 -6.67
N ASP A 119 0.55 7.88 -7.49
CA ASP A 119 0.15 6.53 -7.12
C ASP A 119 1.00 5.95 -5.99
N PHE A 120 2.30 6.26 -5.91
CA PHE A 120 3.14 5.85 -4.78
C PHE A 120 2.62 6.37 -3.44
N PHE A 121 2.14 7.62 -3.42
CA PHE A 121 1.49 8.17 -2.23
C PHE A 121 0.19 7.42 -1.89
N LEU A 122 -0.63 7.12 -2.90
CA LEU A 122 -1.86 6.35 -2.72
C LEU A 122 -1.61 4.93 -2.23
N VAL A 123 -0.53 4.27 -2.68
CA VAL A 123 -0.16 2.94 -2.19
C VAL A 123 0.36 3.00 -0.77
N TRP A 124 1.22 3.97 -0.45
CA TRP A 124 1.73 4.15 0.91
C TRP A 124 0.59 4.35 1.93
N GLN A 125 -0.35 5.26 1.63
CA GLN A 125 -1.53 5.45 2.47
C GLN A 125 -2.45 4.23 2.46
N GLY A 126 -2.64 3.61 1.29
CA GLY A 126 -3.43 2.40 1.15
C GLY A 126 -2.97 1.28 2.07
N ILE A 127 -1.68 0.98 2.10
CA ILE A 127 -1.11 -0.06 2.98
C ILE A 127 -1.38 0.27 4.46
N LYS A 128 -1.24 1.54 4.87
CA LYS A 128 -1.54 1.96 6.25
C LYS A 128 -3.00 1.72 6.62
N ASN A 129 -3.91 2.05 5.70
CA ASN A 129 -5.34 1.86 5.91
C ASN A 129 -5.72 0.38 5.92
N ASP A 130 -5.13 -0.44 5.04
CA ASP A 130 -5.35 -1.88 5.00
C ASP A 130 -4.86 -2.56 6.29
N ASN A 131 -3.69 -2.16 6.79
CA ASN A 131 -3.17 -2.65 8.08
C ASN A 131 -4.07 -2.23 9.25
N LEU A 132 -4.56 -0.99 9.24
CA LEU A 132 -5.49 -0.51 10.25
C LEU A 132 -6.79 -1.32 10.24
N ALA A 133 -7.35 -1.59 9.06
CA ALA A 133 -8.56 -2.39 8.91
C ALA A 133 -8.37 -3.80 9.49
N LYS A 134 -7.22 -4.44 9.25
CA LYS A 134 -6.88 -5.74 9.85
C LYS A 134 -6.85 -5.68 11.38
N ILE A 135 -6.27 -4.64 11.96
CA ILE A 135 -6.24 -4.45 13.41
C ILE A 135 -7.66 -4.27 13.96
N ILE A 136 -8.47 -3.43 13.32
CA ILE A 136 -9.84 -3.17 13.75
C ILE A 136 -10.67 -4.46 13.73
N GLN A 137 -10.60 -5.22 12.62
CA GLN A 137 -11.28 -6.51 12.50
C GLN A 137 -10.88 -7.49 13.61
N PHE A 138 -9.58 -7.56 13.92
CA PHE A 138 -9.07 -8.38 15.01
C PHE A 138 -9.63 -7.96 16.37
N LEU A 139 -9.66 -6.66 16.66
CA LEU A 139 -10.18 -6.11 17.93
C LEU A 139 -11.71 -6.32 18.06
N GLU A 140 -12.44 -6.28 16.96
CA GLU A 140 -13.88 -6.52 16.94
C GLU A 140 -14.20 -8.00 17.18
N GLN A 141 -13.47 -8.90 16.54
CA GLN A 141 -13.62 -10.35 16.73
C GLN A 141 -13.36 -10.79 18.18
N ASP A 142 -12.33 -10.25 18.83
CA ASP A 142 -12.05 -10.55 20.25
C ASP A 142 -13.20 -10.11 21.17
N ASN A 143 -13.77 -8.93 20.91
CA ASN A 143 -14.89 -8.41 21.68
C ASN A 143 -16.16 -9.27 21.54
N GLU A 144 -16.46 -9.75 20.34
CA GLU A 144 -17.59 -10.67 20.11
C GLU A 144 -17.40 -12.00 20.85
N ASN A 145 -16.21 -12.59 20.78
CA ASN A 145 -15.87 -13.82 21.51
C ASN A 145 -15.99 -13.64 23.02
N PHE A 146 -15.59 -12.47 23.54
CA PHE A 146 -15.70 -12.14 24.96
C PHE A 146 -17.15 -12.04 25.43
N ILE A 147 -18.04 -11.45 24.62
CA ILE A 147 -19.48 -11.36 24.93
C ILE A 147 -20.13 -12.74 24.90
N SER A 148 -19.84 -13.55 23.87
CA SER A 148 -20.40 -14.90 23.72
C SER A 148 -20.02 -15.83 24.87
N ASN A 149 -18.81 -15.71 25.43
CA ASN A 149 -18.35 -16.56 26.53
C ASN A 149 -18.91 -16.13 27.91
N LYS A 150 -19.63 -15.01 27.99
CA LYS A 150 -20.26 -14.50 29.22
C LYS A 150 -21.77 -14.77 29.32
N GLN A 151 -22.38 -15.27 28.24
CA GLN A 151 -23.78 -15.72 28.21
C GLN A 151 -23.86 -17.21 28.57
#